data_AF-A0A951TD13-F1
#
_entry.id   AF-A0A951TD13-F1
#
_cell.length_a   1.000
_cell.length_b   1.000
_cell.length_c   1.000
_cell.angle_alpha   90.00
_cell.angle_beta   90.00
_cell.angle_gamma   90.00
#
_symmetry.space_group_name_H-M   'P 1'
#
loop_
_entity.id
_entity.type
_entity.pdbx_description
1 polymer ?
#
loop_
_entity_poly.entity_id
_entity_poly.type
_entity_poly.pdbx_seq_one_letter_code
_entity_poly.pdbx_strand_id
1 'polypeptide(L)'
;MRTFLTGVIVFVVLGAVTACNVAPPPPPPPPAEGPQTKEEVLALVRPMISPIRTALAPGAYLSETDRAVVMGNLRGAVAQYGGTEFGRAALREVGYEIAELGREAGKAERWRLALFCVDVFDLLSMESALLKRIGERAQHMMDQPTVRVRGFLEDGANKDLYVFMDLVNRRTGEVEKVRAREGEEFGGLRLIKVLGRNQKVRVEYLRIPGLIFDVDFEPNNP
;
A
#
# COMPACT_ATOMS: atom_id res chain seq x y z
N MET A 1 38.83 55.57 77.64
CA MET A 1 37.77 55.82 78.64
C MET A 1 36.81 54.64 78.58
N ARG A 2 36.60 53.97 79.73
CA ARG A 2 35.42 53.15 80.10
C ARG A 2 35.06 51.88 79.32
N THR A 3 35.53 50.77 79.91
CA THR A 3 34.85 49.51 80.29
C THR A 3 33.34 49.33 80.05
N PHE A 4 32.98 48.02 79.97
CA PHE A 4 31.70 47.32 80.24
C PHE A 4 30.89 46.90 78.99
N LEU A 5 30.17 45.77 78.91
CA LEU A 5 29.63 44.83 79.92
C LEU A 5 29.18 43.52 79.19
N THR A 6 29.36 42.37 79.85
CA THR A 6 28.45 41.18 79.94
C THR A 6 27.67 40.61 78.75
N GLY A 7 27.62 39.27 78.67
CA GLY A 7 26.44 38.57 78.15
C GLY A 7 26.62 37.07 77.89
N VAL A 8 26.35 36.26 78.91
CA VAL A 8 26.16 34.79 78.82
C VAL A 8 24.93 34.48 77.95
N ILE A 9 24.95 33.39 77.18
CA ILE A 9 23.93 32.31 77.18
C ILE A 9 24.36 31.19 76.23
N VAL A 10 24.46 30.01 76.84
CA VAL A 10 24.59 28.68 76.26
C VAL A 10 23.28 28.29 75.58
N PHE A 11 23.33 27.77 74.36
CA PHE A 11 22.32 26.83 73.87
C PHE A 11 23.04 25.63 73.25
N VAL A 12 23.14 24.58 74.06
CA VAL A 12 23.43 23.22 73.61
C VAL A 12 22.21 22.73 72.83
N VAL A 13 22.37 22.46 71.54
CA VAL A 13 21.51 21.52 70.82
C VAL A 13 22.42 20.46 70.22
N LEU A 14 22.57 19.39 71.01
CA LEU A 14 23.11 18.11 70.59
C LEU A 14 22.05 17.46 69.68
N GLY A 15 22.16 17.66 68.36
CA GLY A 15 21.33 16.99 67.36
C GLY A 15 22.12 15.86 66.72
N ALA A 16 21.79 14.63 67.09
CA ALA A 16 22.42 13.41 66.60
C ALA A 16 22.46 13.36 65.06
N VAL A 17 23.67 13.23 64.50
CA VAL A 17 23.86 12.86 63.10
C VAL A 17 23.49 11.38 62.99
N THR A 18 22.21 11.11 62.77
CA THR A 18 21.76 9.81 62.29
C THR A 18 22.36 9.60 60.91
N ALA A 19 23.38 8.75 60.86
CA ALA A 19 23.89 8.18 59.63
C ALA A 19 22.76 7.33 59.00
N CYS A 20 21.89 7.98 58.23
CA CYS A 20 21.01 7.31 57.30
C CYS A 20 21.90 6.65 56.24
N ASN A 21 22.22 5.39 56.47
CA ASN A 21 22.74 4.46 55.48
C ASN A 21 21.63 4.27 54.43
N VAL A 22 21.48 5.26 53.54
CA VAL A 22 20.67 5.12 52.33
C VAL A 22 21.43 4.11 51.47
N ALA A 23 20.92 2.89 51.41
CA ALA A 23 21.43 1.89 50.48
C ALA A 23 21.51 2.51 49.08
N PRO A 24 22.61 2.33 48.33
CA PRO A 24 22.72 2.85 46.98
C PRO A 24 21.47 2.43 46.20
N PRO A 25 20.83 3.35 45.43
CA PRO A 25 19.68 2.97 44.61
C PRO A 25 20.10 1.76 43.75
N PRO A 26 19.24 0.72 43.66
CA PRO A 26 19.57 -0.47 42.89
C PRO A 26 19.99 -0.04 41.48
N PRO A 27 21.04 -0.67 40.90
CA PRO A 27 21.51 -0.30 39.58
C PRO A 27 20.32 -0.33 38.61
N PRO A 28 20.19 0.66 37.71
CA PRO A 28 19.11 0.69 36.75
C PRO A 28 19.08 -0.66 36.01
N PRO A 29 17.89 -1.23 35.75
CA PRO A 29 17.77 -2.46 34.99
C PRO A 29 18.62 -2.35 33.71
N PRO A 30 19.36 -3.40 33.32
CA PRO A 30 20.06 -3.41 32.06
C PRO A 30 19.10 -2.96 30.95
N PRO A 31 19.53 -2.10 30.01
CA PRO A 31 18.71 -1.78 28.85
C PRO A 31 18.25 -3.08 28.22
N ALA A 32 16.95 -3.19 27.90
CA ALA A 32 16.44 -4.37 27.21
C ALA A 32 17.32 -4.61 25.99
N GLU A 33 18.06 -5.72 25.99
CA GLU A 33 18.86 -6.12 24.85
C GLU A 33 17.88 -6.30 23.70
N GLY A 34 18.02 -5.48 22.64
CA GLY A 34 17.20 -5.59 21.45
C GLY A 34 17.31 -6.99 20.85
N PRO A 35 16.47 -7.33 19.85
CA PRO A 35 16.49 -8.67 19.26
C PRO A 35 17.89 -9.00 18.74
N GLN A 36 18.39 -10.18 19.11
CA GLN A 36 19.74 -10.64 18.81
C GLN A 36 19.76 -11.69 17.68
N THR A 37 18.61 -12.30 17.41
CA THR A 37 18.49 -13.38 16.43
C THR A 37 17.61 -12.97 15.25
N LYS A 38 17.75 -13.71 14.15
CA LYS A 38 16.90 -13.54 12.96
C LYS A 38 15.45 -13.84 13.32
N GLU A 39 15.22 -14.87 14.12
CA GLU A 39 13.91 -15.37 14.51
C GLU A 39 13.14 -14.34 15.36
N GLU A 40 13.83 -13.65 16.27
CA GLU A 40 13.25 -12.55 17.05
C GLU A 40 12.87 -11.36 16.17
N VAL A 41 13.75 -10.92 15.27
CA VAL A 41 13.41 -9.85 14.32
C VAL A 41 12.25 -10.27 13.42
N LEU A 42 12.26 -11.51 12.92
CA LEU A 42 11.20 -12.02 12.06
C LEU A 42 9.86 -12.04 12.79
N ALA A 43 9.82 -12.46 14.07
CA ALA A 43 8.61 -12.44 14.88
C ALA A 43 8.03 -11.03 15.07
N LEU A 44 8.89 -10.00 15.08
CA LEU A 44 8.48 -8.60 15.18
C LEU A 44 7.99 -8.03 13.84
N VAL A 45 8.67 -8.36 12.74
CA VAL A 45 8.38 -7.77 11.42
C VAL A 45 7.25 -8.49 10.69
N ARG A 46 7.15 -9.81 10.81
CA ARG A 46 6.17 -10.61 10.05
C ARG A 46 4.71 -10.20 10.29
N PRO A 47 4.27 -9.82 11.51
CA PRO A 47 2.92 -9.30 11.73
C PRO A 47 2.62 -8.00 10.98
N MET A 48 3.64 -7.21 10.60
CA MET A 48 3.46 -5.94 9.90
C MET A 48 2.82 -6.11 8.52
N ILE A 49 3.00 -7.27 7.87
CA ILE A 49 2.37 -7.59 6.58
C ILE A 49 1.02 -8.31 6.71
N SER A 50 0.50 -8.50 7.93
CA SER A 50 -0.80 -9.13 8.16
C SER A 50 -1.95 -8.47 7.36
N PRO A 51 -2.04 -7.13 7.25
CA PRO A 51 -3.08 -6.49 6.44
C PRO A 51 -3.04 -6.92 4.96
N ILE A 52 -1.84 -7.16 4.39
CA ILE A 52 -1.69 -7.63 3.00
C ILE A 52 -2.30 -9.03 2.85
N ARG A 53 -2.04 -9.93 3.81
CA ARG A 53 -2.59 -11.30 3.80
C ARG A 53 -4.09 -11.29 3.88
N THR A 54 -4.63 -10.54 4.84
CA THR A 54 -6.09 -10.42 5.02
C THR A 54 -6.74 -9.85 3.78
N ALA A 55 -6.08 -8.89 3.13
CA ALA A 55 -6.54 -8.30 1.91
C ALA A 55 -6.51 -9.24 0.70
N LEU A 56 -6.00 -10.48 0.77
CA LEU A 56 -6.18 -11.45 -0.31
C LEU A 56 -7.55 -12.14 -0.27
N ALA A 57 -8.19 -12.21 0.91
CA ALA A 57 -9.48 -12.88 1.06
C ALA A 57 -10.56 -12.25 0.14
N PRO A 58 -11.46 -13.05 -0.45
CA PRO A 58 -12.52 -12.55 -1.32
C PRO A 58 -13.35 -11.45 -0.63
N GLY A 59 -13.58 -10.33 -1.32
CA GLY A 59 -14.33 -9.19 -0.79
C GLY A 59 -13.58 -8.31 0.22
N ALA A 60 -12.42 -8.75 0.74
CA ALA A 60 -11.57 -7.89 1.57
C ALA A 60 -11.00 -6.74 0.74
N TYR A 61 -10.61 -5.64 1.38
CA TYR A 61 -9.95 -4.50 0.74
C TYR A 61 -8.86 -3.96 1.66
N LEU A 62 -7.72 -3.57 1.10
CA LEU A 62 -6.66 -2.90 1.85
C LEU A 62 -6.82 -1.38 1.69
N SER A 63 -7.23 -0.72 2.77
CA SER A 63 -7.46 0.73 2.78
C SER A 63 -6.17 1.53 2.58
N GLU A 64 -6.28 2.77 2.11
CA GLU A 64 -5.10 3.66 1.97
C GLU A 64 -4.44 3.93 3.33
N THR A 65 -5.23 4.00 4.41
CA THR A 65 -4.72 4.11 5.78
C THR A 65 -3.90 2.88 6.15
N ASP A 66 -4.40 1.67 5.89
CA ASP A 66 -3.68 0.44 6.19
C ASP A 66 -2.40 0.31 5.35
N ARG A 67 -2.44 0.71 4.08
CA ARG A 67 -1.24 0.78 3.21
C ARG A 67 -0.17 1.67 3.82
N ALA A 68 -0.55 2.88 4.27
CA ALA A 68 0.37 3.81 4.90
C ALA A 68 0.97 3.25 6.20
N VAL A 69 0.16 2.57 7.02
CA VAL A 69 0.61 1.91 8.24
C VAL A 69 1.61 0.79 7.93
N VAL A 70 1.32 -0.09 6.98
CA VAL A 70 2.22 -1.18 6.57
C VAL A 70 3.57 -0.60 6.08
N MET A 71 3.52 0.40 5.18
CA MET A 71 4.73 1.05 4.67
C MET A 71 5.54 1.74 5.77
N GLY A 72 4.87 2.43 6.69
CA GLY A 72 5.51 3.09 7.83
C GLY A 72 6.21 2.10 8.75
N ASN A 73 5.52 1.02 9.12
CA ASN A 73 6.04 -0.02 10.00
C ASN A 73 7.25 -0.73 9.37
N LEU A 74 7.17 -1.10 8.09
CA LEU A 74 8.27 -1.76 7.40
C LEU A 74 9.45 -0.82 7.19
N ARG A 75 9.24 0.46 6.90
CA ARG A 75 10.33 1.44 6.84
C ARG A 75 11.03 1.58 8.19
N GLY A 76 10.26 1.60 9.28
CA GLY A 76 10.79 1.57 10.64
C GLY A 76 11.63 0.32 10.91
N ALA A 77 11.13 -0.85 10.51
CA ALA A 77 11.86 -2.11 10.64
C ALA A 77 13.16 -2.14 9.83
N VAL A 78 13.15 -1.61 8.60
CA VAL A 78 14.36 -1.46 7.77
C VAL A 78 15.37 -0.54 8.45
N ALA A 79 14.93 0.61 8.97
CA ALA A 79 15.81 1.54 9.67
C ALA A 79 16.41 0.93 10.95
N GLN A 80 15.61 0.17 11.70
CA GLN A 80 16.01 -0.40 12.98
C GLN A 80 16.89 -1.65 12.83
N TYR A 81 16.57 -2.55 11.88
CA TYR A 81 17.18 -3.87 11.79
C TYR A 81 18.01 -4.08 10.52
N GLY A 82 17.90 -3.23 9.50
CA GLY A 82 18.62 -3.38 8.22
C GLY A 82 20.15 -3.26 8.35
N GLY A 83 20.64 -2.67 9.44
CA GLY A 83 22.07 -2.59 9.74
C GLY A 83 22.71 -3.92 10.12
N THR A 84 21.94 -4.88 10.67
CA THR A 84 22.47 -6.15 11.16
C THR A 84 22.29 -7.28 10.14
N GLU A 85 23.17 -8.29 10.17
CA GLU A 85 23.07 -9.42 9.24
C GLU A 85 21.80 -10.24 9.48
N PHE A 86 21.51 -10.57 10.74
CA PHE A 86 20.30 -11.29 11.11
C PHE A 86 19.02 -10.51 10.80
N GLY A 87 19.06 -9.18 10.96
CA GLY A 87 17.94 -8.30 10.62
C GLY A 87 17.69 -8.25 9.11
N ARG A 88 18.73 -8.13 8.29
CA ARG A 88 18.62 -8.26 6.83
C ARG A 88 18.10 -9.62 6.41
N ALA A 89 18.53 -10.70 7.06
CA ALA A 89 18.04 -12.04 6.78
C ALA A 89 16.53 -12.18 7.10
N ALA A 90 16.07 -11.60 8.20
CA ALA A 90 14.65 -11.59 8.56
C ALA A 90 13.81 -10.76 7.57
N LEU A 91 14.27 -9.55 7.22
CA LEU A 91 13.61 -8.68 6.23
C LEU A 91 13.51 -9.35 4.85
N ARG A 92 14.56 -10.07 4.43
CA ARG A 92 14.56 -10.84 3.19
C ARG A 92 13.50 -11.95 3.18
N GLU A 93 13.31 -12.63 4.31
CA GLU A 93 12.29 -13.67 4.44
C GLU A 93 10.87 -13.09 4.33
N VAL A 94 10.63 -11.94 4.96
CA VAL A 94 9.38 -11.18 4.78
C VAL A 94 9.22 -10.74 3.31
N GLY A 95 10.31 -10.34 2.64
CA GLY A 95 10.32 -10.02 1.22
C GLY A 95 9.84 -11.17 0.34
N TYR A 96 10.32 -12.40 0.57
CA TYR A 96 9.83 -13.56 -0.19
C TYR A 96 8.34 -13.82 0.03
N GLU A 97 7.86 -13.60 1.25
CA GLU A 97 6.44 -13.72 1.54
C GLU A 97 5.61 -12.67 0.80
N ILE A 98 6.07 -11.42 0.74
CA ILE A 98 5.45 -10.36 -0.06
C ILE A 98 5.43 -10.71 -1.55
N ALA A 99 6.50 -11.30 -2.08
CA ALA A 99 6.55 -11.72 -3.48
C ALA A 99 5.48 -12.77 -3.80
N GLU A 100 5.29 -13.76 -2.92
CA GLU A 100 4.23 -14.75 -3.08
C GLU A 100 2.83 -14.13 -2.97
N LEU A 101 2.61 -13.23 -2.00
CA LEU A 101 1.35 -12.49 -1.87
C LEU A 101 1.07 -11.63 -3.11
N GLY A 102 2.08 -10.98 -3.69
CA GLY A 102 1.98 -10.22 -4.93
C GLY A 102 1.64 -11.11 -6.13
N ARG A 103 2.24 -12.31 -6.21
CA ARG A 103 1.92 -13.32 -7.22
C ARG A 103 0.47 -13.78 -7.11
N GLU A 104 -0.02 -14.03 -5.89
CA GLU A 104 -1.39 -14.43 -5.63
C GLU A 104 -2.39 -13.32 -5.94
N ALA A 105 -2.10 -12.08 -5.53
CA ALA A 105 -2.90 -10.91 -5.88
C ALA A 105 -3.01 -10.74 -7.41
N GLY A 106 -1.91 -10.92 -8.14
CA GLY A 106 -1.90 -10.88 -9.60
C GLY A 106 -2.75 -11.98 -10.24
N LYS A 107 -2.69 -13.23 -9.72
CA LYS A 107 -3.54 -14.34 -10.19
C LYS A 107 -5.02 -14.09 -9.93
N ALA A 108 -5.35 -13.46 -8.80
CA ALA A 108 -6.71 -13.10 -8.44
C ALA A 108 -7.20 -11.77 -9.05
N GLU A 109 -6.43 -11.20 -10.00
CA GLU A 109 -6.72 -9.91 -10.65
C GLU A 109 -6.91 -8.73 -9.68
N ARG A 110 -6.31 -8.84 -8.50
CA ARG A 110 -6.33 -7.80 -7.46
C ARG A 110 -5.22 -6.80 -7.70
N TRP A 111 -5.29 -6.09 -8.82
CA TRP A 111 -4.20 -5.26 -9.35
C TRP A 111 -3.70 -4.20 -8.37
N ARG A 112 -4.59 -3.54 -7.61
CA ARG A 112 -4.20 -2.57 -6.57
C ARG A 112 -3.37 -3.19 -5.45
N LEU A 113 -3.63 -4.45 -5.10
CA LEU A 113 -2.88 -5.18 -4.07
C LEU A 113 -1.55 -5.70 -4.65
N ALA A 114 -1.57 -6.19 -5.89
CA ALA A 114 -0.36 -6.62 -6.58
C ALA A 114 0.66 -5.48 -6.71
N LEU A 115 0.22 -4.28 -7.12
CA LEU A 115 1.06 -3.08 -7.15
C LEU A 115 1.61 -2.73 -5.77
N PHE A 116 0.78 -2.79 -4.73
CA PHE A 116 1.24 -2.52 -3.36
C PHE A 116 2.31 -3.53 -2.91
N CYS A 117 2.17 -4.80 -3.26
CA CYS A 117 3.22 -5.79 -2.98
C CYS A 117 4.53 -5.45 -3.72
N VAL A 118 4.48 -4.88 -4.93
CA VAL A 118 5.68 -4.39 -5.63
C VAL A 118 6.33 -3.25 -4.83
N ASP A 119 5.55 -2.23 -4.44
CA ASP A 119 6.05 -1.09 -3.67
C ASP A 119 6.73 -1.52 -2.35
N VAL A 120 6.11 -2.48 -1.66
CA VAL A 120 6.65 -3.02 -0.40
C VAL A 120 7.91 -3.87 -0.64
N PHE A 121 7.95 -4.63 -1.74
CA PHE A 121 9.12 -5.44 -2.09
C PHE A 121 10.31 -4.56 -2.46
N ASP A 122 10.07 -3.47 -3.19
CA ASP A 122 11.07 -2.45 -3.52
C ASP A 122 11.57 -1.72 -2.26
N LEU A 123 10.69 -1.41 -1.30
CA LEU A 123 11.09 -0.84 0.00
C LEU A 123 12.10 -1.72 0.74
N LEU A 124 11.97 -3.05 0.64
CA LEU A 124 12.91 -4.01 1.22
C LEU A 124 14.19 -4.19 0.39
N SER A 125 14.37 -3.40 -0.69
CA SER A 125 15.49 -3.48 -1.63
C SER A 125 15.64 -4.88 -2.25
N MET A 126 14.51 -5.53 -2.52
CA MET A 126 14.47 -6.85 -3.14
C MET A 126 14.20 -6.72 -4.64
N GLU A 127 14.71 -7.66 -5.44
CA GLU A 127 14.51 -7.67 -6.88
C GLU A 127 13.87 -8.99 -7.36
N SER A 128 12.88 -8.89 -8.24
CA SER A 128 12.20 -10.05 -8.83
C SER A 128 11.67 -9.70 -10.21
N ALA A 129 12.23 -10.35 -11.24
CA ALA A 129 11.77 -10.18 -12.61
C ALA A 129 10.30 -10.60 -12.78
N LEU A 130 9.85 -11.61 -12.03
CA LEU A 130 8.46 -12.06 -12.05
C LEU A 130 7.54 -11.00 -11.45
N LEU A 131 7.89 -10.47 -10.27
CA LEU A 131 7.04 -9.47 -9.60
C LEU A 131 7.00 -8.17 -10.39
N LYS A 132 8.12 -7.77 -11.02
CA LYS A 132 8.18 -6.63 -11.94
C LYS A 132 7.20 -6.77 -13.11
N ARG A 133 7.18 -7.93 -13.80
CA ARG A 133 6.21 -8.19 -14.88
C ARG A 133 4.76 -8.16 -14.40
N ILE A 134 4.50 -8.64 -13.18
CA ILE A 134 3.17 -8.55 -12.56
C ILE A 134 2.81 -7.08 -12.30
N GLY A 135 3.74 -6.28 -11.78
CA GLY A 135 3.56 -4.85 -11.57
C GLY A 135 3.25 -4.09 -12.86
N GLU A 136 4.03 -4.33 -13.92
CA GLU A 136 3.80 -3.75 -15.26
C GLU A 136 2.39 -4.09 -15.79
N ARG A 137 2.00 -5.37 -15.73
CA ARG A 137 0.66 -5.79 -16.11
C ARG A 137 -0.42 -5.14 -15.23
N ALA A 138 -0.23 -5.11 -13.91
CA ALA A 138 -1.18 -4.52 -12.97
C ALA A 138 -1.36 -3.03 -13.22
N GLN A 139 -0.30 -2.30 -13.56
CA GLN A 139 -0.36 -0.90 -13.95
C GLN A 139 -1.20 -0.71 -15.21
N HIS A 140 -0.98 -1.52 -16.25
CA HIS A 140 -1.80 -1.48 -17.46
C HIS A 140 -3.28 -1.81 -17.17
N MET A 141 -3.57 -2.79 -16.31
CA MET A 141 -4.95 -3.14 -15.95
C MET A 141 -5.65 -2.09 -15.10
N MET A 142 -4.91 -1.39 -14.25
CA MET A 142 -5.42 -0.26 -13.46
C MET A 142 -5.71 0.97 -14.32
N ASP A 143 -4.94 1.16 -15.39
CA ASP A 143 -5.11 2.26 -16.33
C ASP A 143 -6.17 1.97 -17.40
N GLN A 144 -6.63 0.72 -17.52
CA GLN A 144 -7.74 0.35 -18.40
C GLN A 144 -9.02 1.05 -17.92
N PRO A 145 -9.64 1.92 -18.72
CA PRO A 145 -10.89 2.56 -18.33
C PRO A 145 -12.02 1.53 -18.27
N THR A 146 -12.99 1.78 -17.40
CA THR A 146 -14.28 1.07 -17.48
C THR A 146 -15.13 1.74 -18.55
N VAL A 147 -15.58 0.96 -19.52
CA VAL A 147 -16.38 1.45 -20.65
C VAL A 147 -17.86 1.26 -20.35
N ARG A 148 -18.68 2.27 -20.60
CA ARG A 148 -20.14 2.18 -20.57
C ARG A 148 -20.70 2.65 -21.90
N VAL A 149 -21.49 1.83 -22.57
CA VAL A 149 -22.14 2.22 -23.83
C VAL A 149 -23.40 3.01 -23.50
N ARG A 150 -23.49 4.25 -24.02
CA ARG A 150 -24.60 5.18 -23.78
C ARG A 150 -25.61 5.22 -24.90
N GLY A 151 -25.22 4.83 -26.12
CA GLY A 151 -26.15 4.74 -27.22
C GLY A 151 -25.47 4.60 -28.57
N PHE A 152 -26.32 4.54 -29.59
CA PHE A 152 -25.93 4.36 -30.98
C PHE A 152 -26.69 5.38 -31.84
N LEU A 153 -26.03 5.90 -32.87
CA LEU A 153 -26.66 6.75 -33.87
C LEU A 153 -26.20 6.29 -35.25
N GLU A 154 -27.15 5.89 -36.09
CA GLU A 154 -26.92 5.67 -37.50
C GLU A 154 -27.20 6.96 -38.27
N ASP A 155 -26.21 7.46 -39.00
CA ASP A 155 -26.39 8.60 -39.89
C ASP A 155 -27.09 8.13 -41.18
N GLY A 156 -28.32 8.58 -41.38
CA GLY A 156 -29.14 8.17 -42.53
C GLY A 156 -28.60 8.59 -43.90
N ALA A 157 -27.64 9.52 -43.96
CA ALA A 157 -27.08 9.99 -45.22
C ALA A 157 -25.94 9.09 -45.73
N ASN A 158 -25.04 8.65 -44.85
CA ASN A 158 -23.86 7.86 -45.19
C ASN A 158 -23.86 6.43 -44.59
N LYS A 159 -24.88 6.08 -43.78
CA LYS A 159 -25.02 4.81 -43.06
C LYS A 159 -23.90 4.54 -42.05
N ASP A 160 -23.22 5.58 -41.58
CA ASP A 160 -22.21 5.43 -40.53
C ASP A 160 -22.88 5.21 -39.16
N LEU A 161 -22.42 4.19 -38.44
CA LEU A 161 -22.85 3.91 -37.08
C LEU A 161 -21.87 4.50 -36.06
N TYR A 162 -22.33 5.49 -35.32
CA TYR A 162 -21.62 6.08 -34.20
C TYR A 162 -22.04 5.42 -32.90
N VAL A 163 -21.06 5.07 -32.07
CA VAL A 163 -21.26 4.59 -30.70
C VAL A 163 -20.86 5.70 -29.74
N PHE A 164 -21.75 6.02 -28.80
CA PHE A 164 -21.48 6.94 -27.68
C PHE A 164 -21.13 6.13 -26.44
N MET A 165 -20.01 6.46 -25.80
CA MET A 165 -19.51 5.75 -24.64
C MET A 165 -19.02 6.72 -23.57
N ASP A 166 -19.13 6.31 -22.32
CA ASP A 166 -18.46 6.93 -21.19
C ASP A 166 -17.24 6.07 -20.82
N LEU A 167 -16.07 6.68 -20.76
CA LEU A 167 -14.84 6.07 -20.24
C LEU A 167 -14.66 6.55 -18.80
N VAL A 168 -14.76 5.62 -17.85
CA VAL A 168 -14.59 5.89 -16.43
C VAL A 168 -13.17 5.52 -16.01
N ASN A 169 -12.41 6.51 -15.56
CA ASN A 169 -11.09 6.29 -14.99
C ASN A 169 -11.22 5.50 -13.69
N ARG A 170 -10.63 4.30 -13.63
CA ARG A 170 -10.74 3.41 -12.46
C ARG A 170 -10.06 3.96 -11.20
N ARG A 171 -9.16 4.94 -11.33
CA ARG A 171 -8.43 5.56 -10.22
C ARG A 171 -9.16 6.79 -9.68
N THR A 172 -9.57 7.70 -10.55
CA THR A 172 -10.15 9.00 -10.15
C THR A 172 -11.67 9.00 -10.16
N GLY A 173 -12.31 8.09 -10.90
CA GLY A 173 -13.75 8.11 -11.16
C GLY A 173 -14.18 9.16 -12.18
N GLU A 174 -13.23 9.89 -12.78
CA GLU A 174 -13.52 10.86 -13.83
C GLU A 174 -14.12 10.16 -15.05
N VAL A 175 -15.09 10.85 -15.66
CA VAL A 175 -15.85 10.33 -16.81
C VAL A 175 -15.52 11.16 -18.04
N GLU A 176 -14.97 10.51 -19.06
CA GLU A 176 -14.76 11.09 -20.38
C GLU A 176 -15.81 10.57 -21.36
N LYS A 177 -16.53 11.49 -22.02
CA LYS A 177 -17.53 11.13 -23.03
C LYS A 177 -16.85 11.04 -24.38
N VAL A 178 -16.98 9.89 -25.03
CA VAL A 178 -16.36 9.64 -26.33
C VAL A 178 -17.41 9.18 -27.35
N ARG A 179 -17.10 9.46 -28.62
CA ARG A 179 -17.85 8.98 -29.77
C ARG A 179 -16.88 8.31 -30.72
N ALA A 180 -17.19 7.09 -31.15
CA ALA A 180 -16.34 6.34 -32.06
C ALA A 180 -17.15 5.51 -33.06
N ARG A 181 -16.54 5.21 -34.20
CA ARG A 181 -17.00 4.25 -35.21
C ARG A 181 -16.17 2.96 -35.16
N GLU A 182 -16.66 1.91 -35.80
CA GLU A 182 -15.88 0.68 -35.94
C GLU A 182 -14.52 0.96 -36.59
N GLY A 183 -13.45 0.42 -36.00
CA GLY A 183 -12.06 0.65 -36.37
C GLY A 183 -11.40 1.86 -35.70
N GLU A 184 -12.16 2.78 -35.10
CA GLU A 184 -11.58 3.98 -34.48
C GLU A 184 -10.99 3.72 -33.09
N GLU A 185 -9.95 4.47 -32.76
CA GLU A 185 -9.26 4.46 -31.48
C GLU A 185 -9.66 5.65 -30.60
N PHE A 186 -9.79 5.41 -29.30
CA PHE A 186 -10.19 6.42 -28.30
C PHE A 186 -9.76 5.98 -26.91
N GLY A 187 -9.21 6.87 -26.10
CA GLY A 187 -8.90 6.60 -24.68
C GLY A 187 -8.06 5.35 -24.42
N GLY A 188 -7.16 4.97 -25.34
CA GLY A 188 -6.35 3.75 -25.24
C GLY A 188 -7.08 2.45 -25.60
N LEU A 189 -8.27 2.56 -26.20
CA LEU A 189 -9.09 1.47 -26.71
C LEU A 189 -9.27 1.60 -28.23
N ARG A 190 -9.70 0.50 -28.85
CA ARG A 190 -10.20 0.49 -30.23
C ARG A 190 -11.57 -0.17 -30.27
N LEU A 191 -12.54 0.47 -30.93
CA LEU A 191 -13.83 -0.16 -31.21
C LEU A 191 -13.66 -1.14 -32.37
N ILE A 192 -13.77 -2.42 -32.10
CA ILE A 192 -13.60 -3.47 -33.11
C ILE A 192 -14.90 -3.67 -33.88
N LYS A 193 -16.03 -3.79 -33.17
CA LYS A 193 -17.31 -4.11 -33.80
C LYS A 193 -18.51 -3.81 -32.91
N VAL A 194 -19.64 -3.45 -33.51
CA VAL A 194 -20.96 -3.43 -32.88
C VAL A 194 -21.65 -4.77 -33.14
N LEU A 195 -22.19 -5.39 -32.08
CA LEU A 195 -22.76 -6.73 -32.15
C LEU A 195 -24.24 -6.72 -31.73
N GLY A 196 -24.98 -7.72 -32.22
CA GLY A 196 -26.32 -8.04 -31.72
C GLY A 196 -27.38 -6.98 -32.00
N ARG A 197 -27.30 -6.23 -33.11
CA ARG A 197 -28.22 -5.12 -33.44
C ARG A 197 -28.18 -4.02 -32.35
N ASN A 198 -26.99 -3.45 -32.14
CA ASN A 198 -26.77 -2.35 -31.19
C ASN A 198 -27.02 -2.75 -29.72
N GLN A 199 -26.72 -4.00 -29.36
CA GLN A 199 -26.86 -4.50 -27.99
C GLN A 199 -25.55 -4.55 -27.22
N LYS A 200 -24.42 -4.63 -27.91
CA LYS A 200 -23.10 -4.63 -27.28
C LYS A 200 -22.04 -4.16 -28.27
N VAL A 201 -20.89 -3.76 -27.75
CA VAL A 201 -19.70 -3.45 -28.54
C VAL A 201 -18.53 -4.31 -28.13
N ARG A 202 -17.70 -4.68 -29.09
CA ARG A 202 -16.44 -5.36 -28.88
C ARG A 202 -15.30 -4.35 -28.95
N VAL A 203 -14.49 -4.29 -27.91
CA VAL A 203 -13.39 -3.34 -27.80
C VAL A 203 -12.08 -4.07 -27.52
N GLU A 204 -10.99 -3.52 -28.04
CA GLU A 204 -9.61 -3.95 -27.75
C GLU A 204 -8.93 -2.93 -26.85
N TYR A 205 -8.20 -3.38 -25.82
CA TYR A 205 -7.34 -2.53 -25.02
C TYR A 205 -5.92 -2.46 -25.58
N LEU A 206 -5.55 -1.31 -26.11
CA LEU A 206 -4.33 -1.15 -26.91
C LEU A 206 -3.03 -1.30 -26.10
N ARG A 207 -3.07 -1.09 -24.77
CA ARG A 207 -1.88 -1.30 -23.93
C ARG A 207 -1.58 -2.77 -23.65
N ILE A 208 -2.53 -3.67 -23.86
CA ILE A 208 -2.32 -5.12 -23.75
C ILE A 208 -2.80 -5.76 -25.05
N PRO A 209 -1.91 -5.94 -26.04
CA PRO A 209 -2.28 -6.49 -27.34
C PRO A 209 -3.07 -7.78 -27.22
N GLY A 210 -4.21 -7.84 -27.93
CA GLY A 210 -5.10 -9.00 -27.89
C GLY A 210 -6.04 -9.08 -26.69
N LEU A 211 -6.01 -8.13 -25.75
CA LEU A 211 -7.01 -8.04 -24.70
C LEU A 211 -8.32 -7.45 -25.27
N ILE A 212 -9.23 -8.33 -25.63
CA ILE A 212 -10.52 -8.00 -26.23
C ILE A 212 -11.63 -8.35 -25.24
N PHE A 213 -12.62 -7.47 -25.11
CA PHE A 213 -13.79 -7.70 -24.26
C PHE A 213 -15.05 -7.08 -24.88
N ASP A 214 -16.20 -7.64 -24.50
CA ASP A 214 -17.51 -7.16 -24.93
C ASP A 214 -18.12 -6.28 -23.82
N VAL A 215 -18.78 -5.20 -24.22
CA VAL A 215 -19.46 -4.25 -23.33
C VAL A 215 -20.91 -4.17 -23.75
N ASP A 216 -21.82 -4.57 -22.88
CA ASP A 216 -23.25 -4.52 -23.16
C ASP A 216 -23.77 -3.08 -23.13
N PHE A 217 -24.81 -2.83 -23.92
CA PHE A 217 -25.54 -1.57 -23.92
C PHE A 217 -26.55 -1.55 -22.77
N GLU A 218 -26.30 -0.67 -21.81
CA GLU A 218 -27.14 -0.50 -20.63
C GLU A 218 -27.67 0.95 -20.59
N PRO A 219 -28.87 1.21 -21.16
CA PRO A 219 -29.40 2.57 -21.28
C PRO A 219 -29.64 3.29 -19.95
N ASN A 220 -29.77 2.54 -18.84
CA ASN A 220 -30.17 3.06 -17.53
C ASN A 220 -29.14 2.87 -16.41
N ASN A 221 -27.91 2.43 -16.70
CA ASN A 221 -26.89 2.25 -15.66
C ASN A 221 -26.25 3.62 -15.33
N PRO A 222 -26.36 4.16 -14.10
CA PRO A 222 -25.83 5.48 -13.75
C PRO A 222 -24.31 5.60 -13.97
#